data_AF-A0A9Q0N6R7-F1
#
_entry.id   AF-A0A9Q0N6R7-F1
#
_cell.length_a   1.000
_cell.length_b   1.000
_cell.length_c   1.000
_cell.angle_alpha   90.00
_cell.angle_beta   90.00
_cell.angle_gamma   90.00
#
_symmetry.space_group_name_H-M   'P 1'
#
loop_
_entity.id
_entity.type
_entity.pdbx_description
1 polymer ?
#
loop_
_entity_poly.entity_id
_entity_poly.type
_entity_poly.pdbx_seq_one_letter_code
_entity_poly.pdbx_strand_id
1 'polypeptide(L)'
;MEMSAYSSNQQNGNNANSEALFQKHSQTIATSIQKILQNVSTMNRMVNQIGTVQETNDLRPQLHQIRTYTQQLVKDTDGILKDLVNNNNDRHLKIQRERLVDEFTTALTSFQ
;
A
#
# COMPACT_ATOMS: atom_id res chain seq x y z
N MET A 1 47.71 29.97 -0.47
CA MET A 1 47.78 28.55 -0.89
C MET A 1 47.70 27.75 0.40
N GLU A 2 46.74 26.87 0.65
CA GLU A 2 45.83 26.11 -0.21
C GLU A 2 44.47 25.92 0.49
N MET A 3 43.45 25.77 -0.34
CA MET A 3 42.06 25.47 -0.03
C MET A 3 41.93 23.95 0.11
N SER A 4 41.65 23.42 1.30
CA SER A 4 41.39 21.99 1.46
C SER A 4 39.98 21.67 0.96
N ALA A 5 39.95 20.97 -0.18
CA ALA A 5 38.76 20.59 -0.92
C ALA A 5 37.79 19.73 -0.11
N TYR A 6 36.51 20.10 -0.18
CA TYR A 6 35.40 19.17 0.03
C TYR A 6 35.60 17.96 -0.90
N SER A 7 35.68 16.76 -0.34
CA SER A 7 35.49 15.52 -1.09
C SER A 7 34.27 14.82 -0.53
N SER A 8 33.15 15.10 -1.20
CA SER A 8 31.86 14.44 -1.08
C SER A 8 31.98 12.96 -1.46
N ASN A 9 31.47 12.09 -0.59
CA ASN A 9 31.32 10.67 -0.85
C ASN A 9 30.41 10.43 -2.08
N GLN A 10 30.98 9.91 -3.17
CA GLN A 10 30.23 9.31 -4.27
C GLN A 10 30.24 7.79 -4.14
N GLN A 11 29.18 7.25 -3.54
CA GLN A 11 28.68 5.90 -3.79
C GLN A 11 27.28 6.05 -4.40
N ASN A 12 27.19 6.26 -5.73
CA ASN A 12 25.89 6.62 -6.35
C ASN A 12 25.50 5.79 -7.59
N GLY A 13 26.20 4.68 -7.88
CA GLY A 13 25.90 3.84 -9.06
C GLY A 13 24.77 2.82 -8.86
N ASN A 14 24.67 2.23 -7.65
CA ASN A 14 23.71 1.15 -7.37
C ASN A 14 22.42 1.64 -6.67
N ASN A 15 22.45 2.82 -6.04
CA ASN A 15 21.32 3.35 -5.26
C ASN A 15 20.16 3.83 -6.13
N ALA A 16 20.43 4.40 -7.31
CA ALA A 16 19.39 4.95 -8.19
C ALA A 16 18.39 3.88 -8.68
N ASN A 17 18.85 2.64 -8.89
CA ASN A 17 17.97 1.55 -9.30
C ASN A 17 17.11 1.03 -8.14
N SER A 18 17.70 0.87 -6.94
CA SER A 18 16.99 0.48 -5.72
C SER A 18 15.92 1.52 -5.33
N GLU A 19 16.26 2.80 -5.45
CA GLU A 19 15.33 3.90 -5.17
C GLU A 19 14.17 3.91 -6.18
N ALA A 20 14.45 3.72 -7.48
CA ALA A 20 13.38 3.64 -8.50
C ALA A 20 12.42 2.46 -8.23
N LEU A 21 12.96 1.30 -7.83
CA LEU A 21 12.14 0.14 -7.43
C LEU A 21 11.33 0.44 -6.16
N PHE A 22 11.94 1.09 -5.18
CA PHE A 22 11.24 1.54 -3.96
C PHE A 22 10.09 2.47 -4.30
N GLN A 23 10.29 3.47 -5.18
CA GLN A 23 9.24 4.41 -5.57
C GLN A 23 8.09 3.69 -6.28
N LYS A 24 8.40 2.73 -7.16
CA LYS A 24 7.39 1.91 -7.83
C LYS A 24 6.58 1.06 -6.85
N HIS A 25 7.25 0.38 -5.92
CA HIS A 25 6.58 -0.42 -4.88
C HIS A 25 5.74 0.46 -3.96
N SER A 26 6.28 1.59 -3.51
CA SER A 26 5.59 2.57 -2.66
C SER A 26 4.31 3.09 -3.32
N GLN A 27 4.38 3.47 -4.59
CA GLN A 27 3.22 3.95 -5.34
C GLN A 27 2.15 2.85 -5.50
N THR A 28 2.60 1.60 -5.73
CA THR A 28 1.70 0.45 -5.84
C THR A 28 0.98 0.19 -4.51
N ILE A 29 1.71 0.18 -3.40
CA ILE A 29 1.16 0.02 -2.04
C ILE A 29 0.16 1.14 -1.74
N ALA A 30 0.53 2.40 -1.94
CA ALA A 30 -0.35 3.54 -1.69
C ALA A 30 -1.66 3.45 -2.49
N THR A 31 -1.57 3.03 -3.76
CA THR A 31 -2.75 2.83 -4.62
C THR A 31 -3.63 1.69 -4.10
N SER A 32 -3.03 0.58 -3.67
CA SER A 32 -3.75 -0.54 -3.09
C SER A 32 -4.45 -0.17 -1.77
N ILE A 33 -3.80 0.60 -0.89
CA ILE A 33 -4.39 1.12 0.34
C ILE A 33 -5.66 1.90 0.05
N GLN A 34 -5.60 2.85 -0.90
CA GLN A 34 -6.77 3.64 -1.28
C GLN A 34 -7.91 2.77 -1.82
N LYS A 35 -7.59 1.77 -2.65
CA LYS A 35 -8.59 0.80 -3.16
C LYS A 35 -9.20 -0.06 -2.06
N ILE A 36 -8.42 -0.51 -1.07
CA ILE A 36 -8.94 -1.26 0.09
C ILE A 36 -9.96 -0.39 0.84
N LEU A 37 -9.61 0.86 1.17
CA LEU A 37 -10.50 1.78 1.87
C LEU A 37 -11.78 2.08 1.07
N GLN A 38 -11.66 2.27 -0.25
CA GLN A 38 -12.82 2.45 -1.12
C GLN A 38 -13.72 1.22 -1.17
N ASN A 39 -13.13 0.02 -1.24
CA ASN A 39 -13.88 -1.23 -1.23
C ASN A 39 -14.61 -1.41 0.10
N VAL A 40 -13.95 -1.14 1.24
CA VAL A 40 -14.58 -1.16 2.58
C VAL A 40 -15.79 -0.22 2.62
N SER A 41 -15.64 1.01 2.14
CA SER A 41 -16.74 1.97 2.07
C SER A 41 -17.91 1.45 1.21
N THR A 42 -17.61 0.85 0.06
CA THR A 42 -18.62 0.26 -0.83
C THR A 42 -19.32 -0.95 -0.18
N MET A 43 -18.56 -1.84 0.45
CA MET A 43 -19.11 -2.99 1.18
C MET A 43 -20.04 -2.54 2.31
N ASN A 44 -19.65 -1.52 3.09
CA ASN A 44 -20.51 -0.96 4.14
C ASN A 44 -21.83 -0.41 3.58
N ARG A 45 -21.80 0.29 2.44
CA ARG A 45 -23.03 0.75 1.77
C ARG A 45 -23.91 -0.41 1.32
N MET A 46 -23.31 -1.46 0.73
CA MET A 46 -24.04 -2.65 0.29
C MET A 46 -24.66 -3.38 1.48
N VAL A 47 -23.91 -3.58 2.57
CA VAL A 47 -24.41 -4.21 3.81
C VAL A 47 -25.56 -3.41 4.40
N ASN A 48 -25.49 -2.08 4.40
CA ASN A 48 -26.58 -1.21 4.89
C ASN A 48 -27.85 -1.29 4.01
N GLN A 49 -27.75 -1.71 2.76
CA GLN A 49 -28.88 -1.90 1.85
C GLN A 49 -29.44 -3.33 1.93
N ILE A 50 -28.61 -4.33 2.23
CA ILE A 50 -29.00 -5.71 2.47
C ILE A 50 -29.83 -5.77 3.77
N GLY A 51 -31.08 -6.19 3.66
CA GLY A 51 -32.03 -6.21 4.79
C GLY A 51 -33.01 -5.04 4.83
N THR A 52 -32.90 -4.10 3.88
CA THR A 52 -33.98 -3.13 3.61
C THR A 52 -34.98 -3.70 2.60
N VAL A 53 -36.19 -3.12 2.53
CA VAL A 53 -37.29 -3.60 1.68
C VAL A 53 -36.95 -3.59 0.17
N GLN A 54 -35.83 -2.96 -0.22
CA GLN A 54 -35.30 -2.94 -1.58
C GLN A 54 -34.10 -3.87 -1.75
N GLU A 55 -34.20 -5.10 -1.26
CA GLU A 55 -33.17 -6.12 -1.50
C GLU A 55 -33.15 -6.46 -3.01
N THR A 56 -32.30 -5.77 -3.78
CA THR A 56 -31.96 -6.19 -5.14
C THR A 56 -31.09 -7.44 -5.03
N ASN A 57 -31.53 -8.54 -5.65
CA ASN A 57 -30.88 -9.87 -5.60
C ASN A 57 -29.37 -9.86 -5.94
N ASP A 58 -28.87 -8.81 -6.60
CA ASP A 58 -27.48 -8.67 -7.04
C ASP A 58 -26.50 -8.15 -5.98
N LEU A 59 -26.97 -7.60 -4.85
CA LEU A 59 -26.07 -6.99 -3.85
C LEU A 59 -25.20 -8.02 -3.13
N ARG A 60 -25.73 -9.20 -2.81
CA ARG A 60 -24.98 -10.25 -2.09
C ARG A 60 -23.83 -10.82 -2.94
N PRO A 61 -24.06 -11.24 -4.21
CA PRO A 61 -22.97 -11.66 -5.09
C PRO A 61 -21.89 -10.58 -5.28
N GLN A 62 -22.30 -9.32 -5.49
CA GLN A 62 -21.36 -8.21 -5.64
C GLN A 62 -20.53 -7.96 -4.37
N LEU A 63 -21.17 -8.00 -3.19
CA LEU A 63 -20.48 -7.89 -1.91
C LEU A 63 -19.41 -8.99 -1.76
N HIS A 64 -19.76 -10.24 -2.09
CA HIS A 64 -18.81 -11.35 -2.06
C HIS A 64 -17.63 -11.17 -3.03
N GLN A 65 -17.90 -10.65 -4.23
CA GLN A 65 -16.85 -10.35 -5.22
C GLN A 65 -15.90 -9.26 -4.71
N ILE A 66 -16.43 -8.13 -4.21
CA ILE A 66 -15.62 -7.03 -3.67
C ILE A 66 -14.80 -7.49 -2.47
N ARG A 67 -15.38 -8.30 -1.58
CA ARG A 67 -14.66 -8.87 -0.44
C ARG A 67 -13.49 -9.75 -0.89
N THR A 68 -13.73 -10.65 -1.84
CA THR A 68 -12.71 -11.58 -2.37
C THR A 68 -11.59 -10.80 -3.07
N TYR A 69 -11.96 -9.82 -3.90
CA TYR A 69 -11.00 -8.93 -4.55
C TYR A 69 -10.15 -8.16 -3.52
N THR A 70 -10.78 -7.63 -2.48
CA THR A 70 -10.08 -6.90 -1.40
C THR A 70 -9.11 -7.80 -0.64
N GLN A 71 -9.48 -9.06 -0.37
CA GLN A 71 -8.57 -10.04 0.24
C GLN A 71 -7.34 -10.30 -0.63
N GLN A 72 -7.51 -10.43 -1.94
CA GLN A 72 -6.38 -10.60 -2.85
C GLN A 72 -5.48 -9.37 -2.86
N LEU A 73 -6.07 -8.18 -2.92
CA LEU A 73 -5.34 -6.92 -2.90
C LEU A 73 -4.52 -6.75 -1.61
N VAL A 74 -5.07 -7.14 -0.46
CA VAL A 74 -4.36 -7.18 0.82
C VAL A 74 -3.16 -8.12 0.75
N LYS A 75 -3.34 -9.35 0.25
CA LYS A 75 -2.24 -10.34 0.13
C LYS A 75 -1.11 -9.84 -0.77
N ASP A 76 -1.47 -9.30 -1.94
CA ASP A 76 -0.49 -8.78 -2.89
C ASP A 76 0.28 -7.60 -2.29
N THR A 77 -0.43 -6.70 -1.60
CA THR A 77 0.17 -5.51 -0.97
C THR A 77 1.10 -5.89 0.19
N ASP A 78 0.71 -6.86 1.02
CA ASP A 78 1.55 -7.40 2.10
C ASP A 78 2.84 -8.01 1.55
N GLY A 79 2.76 -8.73 0.42
CA GLY A 79 3.93 -9.27 -0.29
C GLY A 79 4.90 -8.16 -0.73
N ILE A 80 4.40 -7.13 -1.39
CA ILE A 80 5.20 -5.99 -1.86
C ILE A 80 5.79 -5.21 -0.67
N LEU A 81 5.02 -5.03 0.40
CA LEU A 81 5.46 -4.32 1.61
C LEU A 81 6.60 -5.06 2.31
N LYS A 82 6.50 -6.39 2.43
CA LYS A 82 7.57 -7.24 2.97
C LYS A 82 8.83 -7.16 2.11
N ASP A 83 8.69 -7.22 0.79
CA ASP A 83 9.81 -7.07 -0.14
C ASP A 83 10.49 -5.71 0.02
N LEU A 84 9.71 -4.63 0.14
CA LEU A 84 10.20 -3.28 0.37
C LEU A 84 10.93 -3.16 1.71
N VAL A 85 10.42 -3.78 2.78
CA VAL A 85 11.07 -3.79 4.11
C VAL A 85 12.37 -4.58 4.12
N ASN A 86 12.41 -5.75 3.47
CA ASN A 86 13.55 -6.65 3.50
C ASN A 86 14.70 -6.21 2.57
N ASN A 87 14.38 -5.63 1.41
CA ASN A 87 15.38 -5.32 0.38
C ASN A 87 15.90 -3.88 0.42
N ASN A 88 15.18 -2.94 1.04
CA ASN A 88 15.66 -1.57 1.21
C ASN A 88 16.09 -1.36 2.66
N ASN A 89 17.34 -1.01 2.93
CA ASN A 89 17.81 -0.61 4.28
C ASN A 89 18.22 0.86 4.35
N ASP A 90 17.85 1.60 3.31
CA ASP A 90 18.16 3.01 3.16
C ASP A 90 17.51 3.86 4.23
N ARG A 91 18.34 4.48 5.07
CA ARG A 91 17.90 5.35 6.17
C ARG A 91 17.03 6.51 5.67
N HIS A 92 17.30 7.01 4.45
CA HIS A 92 16.56 8.11 3.86
C HIS A 92 15.12 7.72 3.45
N LEU A 93 14.85 6.43 3.20
CA LEU A 93 13.53 5.92 2.81
C LEU A 93 12.75 5.33 4.00
N LYS A 94 13.36 5.29 5.19
CA LYS A 94 12.78 4.68 6.39
C LYS A 94 11.42 5.28 6.76
N ILE A 95 11.31 6.61 6.79
CA ILE A 95 10.08 7.31 7.19
C ILE A 95 8.94 7.01 6.21
N GLN A 96 9.22 7.01 4.90
CA GLN A 96 8.20 6.71 3.89
C GLN A 96 7.70 5.27 4.02
N ARG A 97 8.61 4.34 4.29
CA ARG A 97 8.25 2.94 4.53
C ARG A 97 7.39 2.77 5.77
N GLU A 98 7.82 3.31 6.92
CA GLU A 98 7.08 3.20 8.18
C GLU A 98 5.66 3.75 8.01
N ARG A 99 5.52 4.90 7.33
CA ARG A 99 4.22 5.46 6.98
C ARG A 99 3.37 4.52 6.13
N LEU A 100 3.95 3.86 5.11
CA LEU A 100 3.20 2.89 4.29
C LEU A 100 2.75 1.68 5.11
N VAL A 101 3.57 1.22 6.07
CA VAL A 101 3.20 0.14 7.00
C VAL A 101 2.02 0.57 7.88
N ASP A 102 2.07 1.79 8.43
CA ASP A 102 1.01 2.32 9.30
C ASP A 102 -0.31 2.52 8.54
N GLU A 103 -0.24 3.12 7.35
CA GLU A 103 -1.41 3.35 6.49
C GLU A 103 -2.01 2.01 6.02
N PHE A 104 -1.17 1.03 5.65
CA PHE A 104 -1.63 -0.31 5.27
C PHE A 104 -2.28 -1.04 6.45
N THR A 105 -1.68 -0.97 7.64
CA THR A 105 -2.24 -1.56 8.86
C THR A 105 -3.61 -0.97 9.17
N THR A 106 -3.76 0.36 9.06
CA THR A 106 -5.03 1.07 9.26
C THR A 106 -6.10 0.62 8.25
N ALA A 107 -5.72 0.46 6.99
CA ALA A 107 -6.62 -0.03 5.95
C ALA A 107 -7.03 -1.50 6.17
N LEU A 108 -6.10 -2.33 6.66
CA LEU A 108 -6.39 -3.72 7.02
C LEU A 108 -7.36 -3.80 8.19
N THR A 109 -7.15 -3.01 9.25
CA THR A 109 -8.08 -2.94 10.39
C THR A 109 -9.48 -2.48 9.96
N SER A 110 -9.58 -1.59 8.97
CA SER A 110 -10.88 -1.14 8.45
C SER A 110 -11.62 -2.22 7.67
N PHE A 111 -10.91 -3.23 7.15
CA PHE A 111 -11.48 -4.33 6.37
C PHE A 111 -11.87 -5.57 7.20
N GLN A 112 -11.20 -5.78 8.34
CA GLN A 112 -11.43 -6.91 9.25
C GLN A 112 -12.73 -6.77 10.04
#